data_AF-A0A2T0U3V0-F1
#
_entry.id   AF-A0A2T0U3V0-F1
#
_cell.length_a   1.000
_cell.length_b   1.000
_cell.length_c   1.000
_cell.angle_alpha   90.00
_cell.angle_beta   90.00
_cell.angle_gamma   90.00
#
_symmetry.space_group_name_H-M   'P 1'
#
loop_
_entity.id
_entity.type
_entity.pdbx_description
1 polymer ?
#
loop_
_entity_poly.entity_id
_entity_poly.type
_entity_poly.pdbx_seq_one_letter_code
_entity_poly.pdbx_strand_id
1 'polypeptide(L)'
;MDWAFKLNLKYYNIKYSAPEGFSHLDSMTSSYCLSNRSELFQYSLINKEEDIAIRFLMIQILPQTAEQLERTRRLFNLKYVTLPNDNYLRTIYLQLEGDTANRIVYYPKSYAKKTFNVNVAGEYDRECKLIYKDKFYKSKVVFLHRENKLDCFIHYFYEEGKEEKVREIIAKTRRMFRLR
;
A
#
# COMPACT_ATOMS: atom_id res chain seq x y z
N MET A 1 -2.92 -18.81 2.90
CA MET A 1 -3.32 -17.52 2.28
C MET A 1 -4.79 -17.32 2.55
N ASP A 2 -5.14 -16.16 3.10
CA ASP A 2 -6.51 -15.78 3.46
C ASP A 2 -7.49 -15.79 2.26
N TRP A 3 -8.74 -16.16 2.51
CA TRP A 3 -9.76 -16.28 1.46
C TRP A 3 -10.20 -14.92 0.90
N ALA A 4 -10.38 -13.91 1.75
CA ALA A 4 -10.75 -12.57 1.31
C ALA A 4 -9.63 -11.95 0.45
N PHE A 5 -8.37 -12.20 0.80
CA PHE A 5 -7.25 -11.80 -0.06
C PHE A 5 -7.27 -12.51 -1.42
N LYS A 6 -7.52 -13.82 -1.47
CA LYS A 6 -7.66 -14.57 -2.74
C LYS A 6 -8.76 -13.99 -3.62
N LEU A 7 -9.90 -13.63 -3.03
CA LEU A 7 -11.00 -13.01 -3.77
C LEU A 7 -10.59 -11.64 -4.33
N ASN A 8 -9.92 -10.80 -3.54
CA ASN A 8 -9.42 -9.51 -4.01
C ASN A 8 -8.44 -9.68 -5.18
N LEU A 9 -7.50 -10.63 -5.09
CA LEU A 9 -6.57 -10.92 -6.18
C LEU A 9 -7.30 -11.33 -7.47
N LYS A 10 -8.36 -12.15 -7.36
CA LYS A 10 -9.18 -12.54 -8.51
C LYS A 10 -9.96 -11.35 -9.07
N TYR A 11 -10.63 -10.59 -8.20
CA TYR A 11 -11.49 -9.47 -8.57
C TYR A 11 -10.70 -8.35 -9.27
N TYR A 12 -9.51 -8.02 -8.75
CA TYR A 12 -8.63 -7.01 -9.33
C TYR A 12 -7.68 -7.53 -10.42
N ASN A 13 -7.80 -8.81 -10.79
CA ASN A 13 -6.94 -9.49 -11.77
C ASN A 13 -5.45 -9.33 -11.47
N ILE A 14 -5.02 -9.74 -10.28
CA ILE A 14 -3.65 -9.58 -9.79
C ILE A 14 -2.95 -10.92 -9.78
N LYS A 15 -1.78 -10.98 -10.42
CA LYS A 15 -0.84 -12.08 -10.22
C LYS A 15 -0.11 -11.86 -8.90
N TYR A 16 -0.33 -12.76 -7.95
CA TYR A 16 0.39 -12.80 -6.70
C TYR A 16 1.26 -14.06 -6.60
N SER A 17 2.43 -13.95 -5.99
CA SER A 17 3.29 -15.09 -5.66
C SER A 17 3.91 -14.83 -4.30
N ALA A 18 3.68 -15.74 -3.35
CA ALA A 18 4.23 -15.58 -2.01
C ALA A 18 5.77 -15.59 -2.08
N PRO A 19 6.45 -14.60 -1.47
CA PRO A 19 7.90 -14.60 -1.45
C PRO A 19 8.43 -15.74 -0.58
N GLU A 20 9.54 -16.33 -1.01
CA GLU A 20 10.23 -17.36 -0.23
C GLU A 20 10.71 -16.79 1.11
N GLY A 21 10.65 -17.59 2.17
CA GLY A 21 11.06 -17.17 3.52
C GLY A 21 9.99 -16.37 4.28
N PHE A 22 8.78 -16.22 3.73
CA PHE A 22 7.67 -15.58 4.41
C PHE A 22 6.53 -16.56 4.74
N SER A 23 5.97 -16.41 5.93
CA SER A 23 4.76 -17.09 6.38
C SER A 23 3.59 -16.11 6.48
N HIS A 24 2.37 -16.63 6.56
CA HIS A 24 1.19 -15.82 6.76
C HIS A 24 1.18 -15.21 8.16
N LEU A 25 0.89 -13.92 8.24
CA LEU A 25 0.63 -13.23 9.49
C LEU A 25 -0.86 -12.91 9.55
N ASP A 26 -1.53 -13.28 10.64
CA ASP A 26 -2.98 -13.07 10.78
C ASP A 26 -3.34 -11.58 10.60
N SER A 27 -4.28 -11.33 9.68
CA SER A 27 -4.69 -10.01 9.23
C SER A 27 -5.57 -9.26 10.22
N MET A 28 -6.06 -9.91 11.28
CA MET A 28 -6.97 -9.29 12.27
C MET A 28 -6.34 -8.21 13.17
N THR A 29 -5.02 -8.02 13.13
CA THR A 29 -4.36 -6.95 13.89
C THR A 29 -4.33 -5.65 13.08
N SER A 30 -5.10 -4.63 13.50
CA SER A 30 -4.88 -3.26 13.05
C SER A 30 -3.45 -2.83 13.36
N SER A 31 -2.80 -2.08 12.47
CA SER A 31 -1.55 -1.37 12.80
C SER A 31 -1.79 0.12 12.88
N TYR A 32 -0.99 0.76 13.74
CA TYR A 32 -1.13 2.17 14.08
C TYR A 32 0.17 2.92 13.77
N CYS A 33 0.57 3.04 12.52
CA CYS A 33 1.65 4.00 12.25
C CYS A 33 1.18 5.45 12.42
N LEU A 34 -0.15 5.72 12.30
CA LEU A 34 -0.76 6.99 12.69
C LEU A 34 -1.14 6.97 14.18
N SER A 35 -0.99 8.11 14.86
CA SER A 35 -1.27 8.23 16.30
C SER A 35 -2.75 8.07 16.68
N ASN A 36 -3.68 8.11 15.73
CA ASN A 36 -5.12 8.11 16.02
C ASN A 36 -5.98 7.31 15.02
N ARG A 37 -5.38 6.49 14.15
CA ARG A 37 -6.13 5.73 13.15
C ARG A 37 -5.60 4.31 12.99
N SER A 38 -6.52 3.35 13.00
CA SER A 38 -6.25 1.99 12.58
C SER A 38 -6.19 1.93 11.05
N GLU A 39 -5.15 1.29 10.52
CA GLU A 39 -5.09 0.92 9.11
C GLU A 39 -5.57 -0.52 8.93
N LEU A 40 -6.50 -0.70 8.00
CA LEU A 40 -7.01 -2.01 7.62
C LEU A 40 -6.18 -2.56 6.46
N PHE A 41 -5.54 -3.70 6.68
CA PHE A 41 -4.81 -4.42 5.66
C PHE A 41 -5.58 -5.66 5.29
N GLN A 42 -5.69 -5.95 3.99
CA GLN A 42 -6.38 -7.16 3.54
C GLN A 42 -5.56 -8.42 3.79
N TYR A 43 -4.24 -8.29 3.94
CA TYR A 43 -3.35 -9.44 4.04
C TYR A 43 -1.99 -9.05 4.59
N SER A 44 -1.36 -9.99 5.31
CA SER A 44 -0.05 -9.77 5.93
C SER A 44 0.83 -11.01 5.84
N LEU A 45 2.14 -10.78 5.79
CA LEU A 45 3.19 -11.77 5.82
C LEU A 45 4.23 -11.37 6.87
N ILE A 46 4.96 -12.34 7.40
CA ILE A 46 6.13 -12.12 8.25
C ILE A 46 7.27 -13.01 7.75
N ASN A 47 8.50 -12.52 7.76
CA ASN A 47 9.66 -13.34 7.45
C ASN A 47 10.01 -14.30 8.60
N LYS A 48 10.85 -15.30 8.31
CA LYS A 48 11.30 -16.30 9.31
C LYS A 48 11.96 -15.71 10.55
N GLU A 49 12.72 -14.62 10.41
CA GLU A 49 13.36 -13.95 11.55
C GLU A 49 12.40 -13.03 12.32
N GLU A 50 11.16 -12.89 11.85
CA GLU A 50 10.10 -12.07 12.40
C GLU A 50 10.42 -10.57 12.53
N ASP A 51 11.48 -10.08 11.89
CA ASP A 51 11.93 -8.68 11.96
C ASP A 51 11.41 -7.81 10.81
N ILE A 52 10.71 -8.39 9.82
CA ILE A 52 10.08 -7.69 8.71
C ILE A 52 8.69 -8.25 8.40
N ALA A 53 7.66 -7.40 8.52
CA ALA A 53 6.29 -7.72 8.12
C ALA A 53 5.91 -7.01 6.82
N ILE A 54 5.30 -7.75 5.88
CA ILE A 54 4.76 -7.19 4.64
C ILE A 54 3.24 -7.15 4.76
N ARG A 55 2.62 -5.98 4.57
CA ARG A 55 1.16 -5.82 4.61
C ARG A 55 0.65 -5.17 3.33
N PHE A 56 -0.54 -5.58 2.90
CA PHE A 56 -1.14 -5.15 1.64
C PHE A 56 -2.41 -4.36 1.92
N LEU A 57 -2.47 -3.14 1.36
CA LEU A 57 -3.67 -2.32 1.25
C LEU A 57 -4.03 -2.17 -0.25
N MET A 58 -5.19 -2.66 -0.65
CA MET A 58 -5.72 -2.54 -2.01
C MET A 58 -6.99 -1.69 -2.00
N ILE A 59 -7.07 -0.70 -2.87
CA ILE A 59 -8.21 0.21 -2.99
C ILE A 59 -8.66 0.21 -4.44
N GLN A 60 -9.90 -0.22 -4.69
CA GLN A 60 -10.46 -0.17 -6.03
C GLN A 60 -10.63 1.27 -6.50
N ILE A 61 -10.28 1.51 -7.76
CA ILE A 61 -10.64 2.76 -8.43
C ILE A 61 -11.83 2.48 -9.34
N LEU A 62 -12.98 3.06 -8.99
CA LEU A 62 -14.14 3.09 -9.85
C LEU A 62 -14.13 4.44 -10.59
N PRO A 63 -14.08 4.46 -11.92
CA PRO A 63 -14.30 5.68 -12.69
C PRO A 63 -15.65 6.27 -12.29
N GLN A 64 -15.68 7.59 -12.10
CA GLN A 64 -16.90 8.32 -11.80
C GLN A 64 -17.09 9.43 -12.81
N THR A 65 -18.34 9.64 -13.21
CA THR A 65 -18.71 10.82 -14.01
C THR A 65 -18.63 12.07 -13.14
N ALA A 66 -18.55 13.25 -13.78
CA ALA A 66 -18.58 14.53 -13.06
C ALA A 66 -19.85 14.68 -12.20
N GLU A 67 -20.99 14.18 -12.69
CA GLU A 67 -22.26 14.17 -11.96
C GLU A 67 -22.19 13.28 -10.71
N GLN A 68 -21.61 12.09 -10.80
CA GLN A 68 -21.43 11.18 -9.66
C GLN A 68 -20.51 11.78 -8.60
N LEU A 69 -19.43 12.45 -9.01
CA LEU A 69 -18.52 13.16 -8.12
C LEU A 69 -19.24 14.31 -7.39
N GLU A 70 -20.02 15.13 -8.12
CA GLU A 70 -20.79 16.23 -7.53
C GLU A 70 -21.88 15.72 -6.58
N ARG A 71 -22.54 14.61 -6.92
CA ARG A 71 -23.51 13.96 -6.02
C ARG A 71 -22.85 13.51 -4.72
N THR A 72 -21.70 12.84 -4.80
CA THR A 72 -20.91 12.45 -3.62
C THR A 72 -20.53 13.67 -2.79
N ARG A 73 -20.06 14.74 -3.44
CA ARG A 73 -19.69 15.99 -2.76
C ARG A 73 -20.85 16.55 -1.93
N ARG A 74 -22.06 16.59 -2.51
CA ARG A 74 -23.27 17.09 -1.83
C ARG A 74 -23.73 16.18 -0.70
N LEU A 75 -23.82 14.87 -0.96
CA LEU A 75 -24.31 13.88 0.02
C LEU A 75 -23.48 13.86 1.30
N PHE A 76 -22.17 13.99 1.19
CA PHE A 76 -21.25 13.96 2.33
C PHE A 76 -20.78 15.36 2.78
N ASN A 77 -21.40 16.43 2.27
CA ASN A 77 -21.05 17.82 2.55
C ASN A 77 -19.54 18.11 2.47
N LEU A 78 -18.90 17.60 1.41
CA LEU A 78 -17.45 17.70 1.23
C LEU A 78 -17.10 19.04 0.57
N LYS A 79 -16.05 19.69 1.08
CA LYS A 79 -15.49 20.91 0.48
C LYS A 79 -14.94 20.66 -0.93
N TYR A 80 -14.37 19.49 -1.17
CA TYR A 80 -13.83 19.04 -2.45
C TYR A 80 -13.90 17.51 -2.56
N VAL A 81 -13.89 17.02 -3.79
CA VAL A 81 -13.78 15.59 -4.12
C VAL A 81 -12.51 15.38 -4.93
N THR A 82 -11.73 14.37 -4.55
CA THR A 82 -10.54 13.97 -5.31
C THR A 82 -10.97 13.10 -6.48
N LEU A 83 -10.42 13.35 -7.67
CA LEU A 83 -10.68 12.49 -8.83
C LEU A 83 -10.24 11.06 -8.52
N PRO A 84 -10.94 10.02 -9.00
CA PRO A 84 -10.64 8.64 -8.64
C PRO A 84 -9.18 8.24 -8.88
N ASN A 85 -8.56 8.70 -9.98
CA ASN A 85 -7.16 8.40 -10.29
C ASN A 85 -6.13 9.22 -9.51
N ASP A 86 -6.54 10.27 -8.80
CA ASP A 86 -5.66 11.07 -7.95
C ASP A 86 -5.78 10.68 -6.46
N ASN A 87 -6.74 9.81 -6.13
CA ASN A 87 -7.01 9.41 -4.75
C ASN A 87 -5.85 8.65 -4.09
N TYR A 88 -4.94 8.07 -4.86
CA TYR A 88 -3.70 7.49 -4.33
C TYR A 88 -2.82 8.55 -3.67
N LEU A 89 -2.69 9.75 -4.25
CA LEU A 89 -1.92 10.85 -3.66
C LEU A 89 -2.53 11.30 -2.34
N ARG A 90 -3.86 11.42 -2.30
CA ARG A 90 -4.59 11.70 -1.06
C ARG A 90 -4.32 10.62 0.00
N THR A 91 -4.33 9.35 -0.39
CA THR A 91 -4.01 8.24 0.52
C THR A 91 -2.59 8.35 1.06
N ILE A 92 -1.60 8.64 0.20
CA ILE A 92 -0.21 8.86 0.62
C ILE A 92 -0.10 10.01 1.62
N TYR A 93 -0.68 11.17 1.32
CA TYR A 93 -0.61 12.33 2.22
C TYR A 93 -1.33 12.11 3.56
N LEU A 94 -2.42 11.34 3.56
CA LEU A 94 -3.05 10.89 4.80
C LEU A 94 -2.12 9.99 5.61
N GLN A 95 -1.38 9.09 4.96
CA GLN A 95 -0.42 8.18 5.61
C GLN A 95 0.84 8.90 6.11
N LEU A 96 1.24 9.99 5.47
CA LEU A 96 2.36 10.85 5.86
C LEU A 96 1.96 11.95 6.88
N GLU A 97 0.67 12.08 7.22
CA GLU A 97 0.12 13.16 8.06
C GLU A 97 0.46 14.58 7.55
N GLY A 98 0.53 14.77 6.23
CA GLY A 98 0.82 16.07 5.62
C GLY A 98 1.11 15.99 4.13
N ASP A 99 1.17 17.16 3.48
CA ASP A 99 1.53 17.31 2.07
C ASP A 99 3.07 17.34 1.94
N THR A 100 3.68 16.16 1.94
CA THR A 100 5.14 16.02 1.83
C THR A 100 5.54 15.27 0.58
N ALA A 101 5.21 15.84 -0.59
CA ALA A 101 5.61 15.33 -1.90
C ALA A 101 7.11 15.00 -2.00
N ASN A 102 7.96 15.73 -1.28
CA ASN A 102 9.42 15.56 -1.28
C ASN A 102 9.90 14.24 -0.65
N ARG A 103 9.03 13.50 0.05
CA ARG A 103 9.36 12.20 0.66
C ARG A 103 9.04 11.02 -0.27
N ILE A 104 8.48 11.30 -1.44
CA ILE A 104 8.07 10.29 -2.42
C ILE A 104 9.16 10.15 -3.48
N VAL A 105 9.70 8.93 -3.61
CA VAL A 105 10.62 8.56 -4.68
C VAL A 105 9.83 7.81 -5.76
N TYR A 106 9.52 8.49 -6.86
CA TYR A 106 8.84 7.87 -7.99
C TYR A 106 9.80 6.98 -8.79
N TYR A 107 9.33 5.80 -9.16
CA TYR A 107 10.06 4.95 -10.09
C TYR A 107 9.90 5.44 -11.54
N PRO A 108 10.90 5.19 -12.41
CA PRO A 108 10.75 5.45 -13.84
C PRO A 108 9.52 4.74 -14.41
N LYS A 109 8.76 5.43 -15.28
CA LYS A 109 7.53 4.88 -15.90
C LYS A 109 7.76 3.54 -16.58
N SER A 110 8.90 3.37 -17.25
CA SER A 110 9.31 2.11 -17.90
C SER A 110 9.49 0.98 -16.88
N TYR A 111 10.09 1.27 -15.72
CA TYR A 111 10.23 0.32 -14.63
C TYR A 111 8.88 -0.06 -14.02
N ALA A 112 8.02 0.93 -13.72
CA ALA A 112 6.68 0.70 -13.18
C ALA A 112 5.86 -0.23 -14.09
N LYS A 113 5.88 0.04 -15.40
CA LYS A 113 5.21 -0.77 -16.41
C LYS A 113 5.81 -2.18 -16.53
N LYS A 114 7.13 -2.31 -16.60
CA LYS A 114 7.82 -3.60 -16.79
C LYS A 114 7.72 -4.50 -15.57
N THR A 115 7.84 -3.95 -14.36
CA THR A 115 7.90 -4.72 -13.11
C THR A 115 6.49 -5.06 -12.62
N PHE A 116 5.64 -4.04 -12.45
CA PHE A 116 4.33 -4.17 -11.79
C PHE A 116 3.13 -4.10 -12.74
N ASN A 117 3.33 -3.69 -14.00
CA ASN A 117 2.27 -3.44 -15.00
C ASN A 117 1.30 -2.29 -14.64
N VAL A 118 1.81 -1.28 -13.95
CA VAL A 118 1.02 -0.12 -13.47
C VAL A 118 1.40 1.17 -14.21
N ASN A 119 0.61 2.23 -14.00
CA ASN A 119 0.81 3.53 -14.63
C ASN A 119 1.83 4.36 -13.84
N VAL A 120 1.70 4.37 -12.52
CA VAL A 120 2.58 5.08 -11.59
C VAL A 120 2.99 4.14 -10.47
N ALA A 121 4.24 4.21 -10.05
CA ALA A 121 4.73 3.51 -8.86
C ALA A 121 5.86 4.29 -8.22
N GLY A 122 6.09 4.06 -6.94
CA GLY A 122 7.19 4.65 -6.21
C GLY A 122 7.24 4.12 -4.79
N GLU A 123 8.05 4.77 -3.97
CA GLU A 123 8.16 4.46 -2.57
C GLU A 123 8.28 5.70 -1.69
N TYR A 124 7.97 5.56 -0.42
CA TYR A 124 8.21 6.57 0.59
C TYR A 124 8.44 5.90 1.94
N ASP A 125 9.15 6.61 2.83
CA ASP A 125 9.43 6.16 4.19
C ASP A 125 8.46 6.78 5.19
N ARG A 126 8.09 6.00 6.19
CA ARG A 126 7.13 6.36 7.22
C ARG A 126 7.61 5.93 8.59
N GLU A 127 7.52 6.84 9.54
CA GLU A 127 7.70 6.58 10.97
C GLU A 127 6.36 6.16 11.59
N CYS A 128 6.39 5.19 12.48
CA CYS A 128 5.19 4.68 13.16
C CYS A 128 5.15 5.24 14.58
N LYS A 129 4.16 6.11 14.85
CA LYS A 129 4.00 6.74 16.18
C LYS A 129 3.57 5.73 17.24
N LEU A 130 2.77 4.73 16.86
CA LEU A 130 2.45 3.60 17.72
C LEU A 130 3.14 2.37 17.12
N ILE A 131 3.93 1.71 17.96
CA ILE A 131 4.77 0.60 17.54
C ILE A 131 3.86 -0.56 17.14
N TYR A 132 3.97 -1.04 15.89
CA TYR A 132 3.16 -2.17 15.47
C TYR A 132 3.70 -3.44 16.11
N LYS A 133 2.83 -4.18 16.82
CA LYS A 133 3.19 -5.37 17.60
C LYS A 133 4.35 -5.14 18.59
N ASP A 134 4.47 -3.93 19.13
CA ASP A 134 5.54 -3.52 20.05
C ASP A 134 6.97 -3.76 19.52
N LYS A 135 7.11 -3.91 18.20
CA LYS A 135 8.35 -4.30 17.52
C LYS A 135 8.69 -3.42 16.32
N PHE A 136 7.72 -3.07 15.49
CA PHE A 136 7.98 -2.37 14.23
C PHE A 136 7.76 -0.86 14.37
N TYR A 137 8.85 -0.10 14.21
CA TYR A 137 8.90 1.35 14.39
C TYR A 137 8.83 2.11 13.08
N LYS A 138 9.21 1.47 11.97
CA LYS A 138 9.27 2.08 10.65
C LYS A 138 8.53 1.25 9.62
N SER A 139 8.06 1.93 8.58
CA SER A 139 7.45 1.31 7.40
C SER A 139 8.00 1.97 6.14
N LYS A 140 8.56 1.17 5.23
CA LYS A 140 8.80 1.60 3.84
C LYS A 140 7.61 1.16 3.01
N VAL A 141 6.97 2.08 2.30
CA VAL A 141 5.75 1.78 1.52
C VAL A 141 6.09 1.85 0.05
N VAL A 142 5.77 0.79 -0.68
CA VAL A 142 5.76 0.79 -2.14
C VAL A 142 4.32 0.98 -2.60
N PHE A 143 4.03 2.08 -3.29
CA PHE A 143 2.70 2.34 -3.85
C PHE A 143 2.69 2.04 -5.35
N LEU A 144 1.56 1.52 -5.82
CA LEU A 144 1.30 1.11 -7.18
C LEU A 144 -0.06 1.66 -7.60
N HIS A 145 -0.11 2.49 -8.64
CA HIS A 145 -1.34 3.07 -9.15
C HIS A 145 -1.57 2.63 -10.61
N ARG A 146 -2.73 2.02 -10.84
CA ARG A 146 -3.25 1.64 -12.15
C ARG A 146 -4.54 2.40 -12.40
N GLU A 147 -4.48 3.33 -13.36
CA GLU A 147 -5.61 4.15 -13.77
C GLU A 147 -6.87 3.30 -13.98
N ASN A 148 -7.97 3.79 -13.42
CA ASN A 148 -9.31 3.23 -13.54
C ASN A 148 -9.42 1.76 -13.09
N LYS A 149 -8.48 1.27 -12.28
CA LYS A 149 -8.49 -0.09 -11.75
C LYS A 149 -8.24 -0.15 -10.25
N LEU A 150 -7.04 0.23 -9.81
CA LEU A 150 -6.57 -0.11 -8.46
C LEU A 150 -5.41 0.78 -8.00
N ASP A 151 -5.47 1.16 -6.73
CA ASP A 151 -4.33 1.57 -5.94
C ASP A 151 -3.91 0.43 -5.00
N CYS A 152 -2.61 0.15 -4.92
CA CYS A 152 -2.07 -0.81 -3.99
C CYS A 152 -0.89 -0.20 -3.22
N PHE A 153 -0.92 -0.34 -1.89
CA PHE A 153 0.13 0.06 -0.98
C PHE A 153 0.67 -1.20 -0.31
N ILE A 154 1.96 -1.46 -0.53
CA ILE A 154 2.67 -2.59 0.05
C ILE A 154 3.58 -2.02 1.12
N HIS A 155 3.23 -2.29 2.37
CA HIS A 155 3.94 -1.80 3.54
C HIS A 155 4.95 -2.85 3.99
N TYR A 156 6.20 -2.43 4.13
CA TYR A 156 7.27 -3.22 4.70
C TYR A 156 7.60 -2.62 6.06
N PHE A 157 7.04 -3.21 7.12
CA PHE A 157 7.29 -2.82 8.51
C PHE A 157 8.57 -3.48 9.00
N TYR A 158 9.42 -2.74 9.70
CA TYR A 158 10.70 -3.23 10.18
C TYR A 158 11.13 -2.56 11.49
N GLU A 159 12.02 -3.23 12.22
CA GLU A 159 12.71 -2.70 13.40
C GLU A 159 13.72 -1.62 13.04
N GLU A 160 14.10 -0.77 13.99
CA GLU A 160 15.18 0.19 13.78
C GLU A 160 16.52 -0.51 13.42
N GLY A 161 17.29 0.08 12.51
CA GLY A 161 18.56 -0.48 12.05
C GLY A 161 18.44 -1.56 10.96
N LYS A 162 17.23 -1.85 10.46
CA LYS A 162 16.98 -2.83 9.38
C LYS A 162 16.74 -2.19 8.01
N GLU A 163 17.12 -0.92 7.82
CA GLU A 163 16.90 -0.15 6.60
C GLU A 163 17.51 -0.80 5.34
N GLU A 164 18.70 -1.41 5.46
CA GLU A 164 19.33 -2.11 4.35
C GLU A 164 18.62 -3.43 4.05
N LYS A 165 18.28 -4.20 5.09
CA LYS A 165 17.54 -5.47 4.96
C LYS A 165 16.19 -5.24 4.27
N VAL A 166 15.45 -4.18 4.62
CA VAL A 166 14.15 -3.90 3.99
C VAL A 166 14.30 -3.53 2.51
N ARG A 167 15.36 -2.79 2.12
CA ARG A 167 15.64 -2.48 0.71
C ARG A 167 15.90 -3.74 -0.10
N GLU A 168 16.69 -4.67 0.44
CA GLU A 168 16.91 -5.96 -0.22
C GLU A 168 15.62 -6.76 -0.37
N ILE A 169 14.79 -6.80 0.67
CA ILE A 169 13.52 -7.53 0.64
C ILE A 169 12.59 -6.92 -0.40
N ILE A 170 12.49 -5.59 -0.50
CA ILE A 170 11.72 -4.93 -1.56
C ILE A 170 12.25 -5.34 -2.94
N ALA A 171 13.56 -5.34 -3.15
CA ALA A 171 14.16 -5.76 -4.41
C ALA A 171 13.86 -7.22 -4.78
N LYS A 172 13.89 -8.13 -3.78
CA LYS A 172 13.57 -9.57 -3.94
C LYS A 172 12.07 -9.79 -4.17
N THR A 173 11.21 -8.99 -3.53
CA THR A 173 9.76 -9.17 -3.54
C THR A 173 9.01 -8.31 -4.58
N ARG A 174 9.68 -7.41 -5.32
CA ARG A 174 9.04 -6.52 -6.31
C ARG A 174 8.20 -7.21 -7.40
N ARG A 175 8.37 -8.52 -7.64
CA ARG A 175 7.55 -9.30 -8.59
C ARG A 175 6.47 -10.14 -7.93
N MET A 176 6.36 -10.09 -6.60
CA MET A 176 5.33 -10.81 -5.83
C MET A 176 3.92 -10.34 -6.17
N PHE A 177 3.79 -9.10 -6.67
CA PHE A 177 2.52 -8.46 -6.95
C PHE A 177 2.59 -7.77 -8.31
N ARG A 178 1.79 -8.25 -9.27
CA ARG A 178 1.74 -7.70 -10.63
C ARG A 178 0.32 -7.69 -11.14
N LEU A 179 -0.17 -6.53 -11.57
CA LEU A 179 -1.51 -6.42 -12.14
C LEU A 179 -1.53 -7.03 -13.55
N ARG A 180 -2.64 -7.65 -13.94
CA ARG A 180 -2.86 -8.20 -15.29
C ARG A 180 -3.83 -7.34 -16.10
#